data_AF-A0A1V5YW89-F1
#
_entry.id   AF-A0A1V5YW89-F1
#
_cell.length_a   1.000
_cell.length_b   1.000
_cell.length_c   1.000
_cell.angle_alpha   90.00
_cell.angle_beta   90.00
_cell.angle_gamma   90.00
#
_symmetry.space_group_name_H-M   'P 1'
#
loop_
_entity.id
_entity.type
_entity.pdbx_description
1 polymer ?
#
loop_
_entity_poly.entity_id
_entity_poly.type
_entity_poly.pdbx_seq_one_letter_code
_entity_poly.pdbx_strand_id
1 'polypeptide(L)'
;MKKRIILLAVFFSFSVLFSGAALAAYSGGDGTEETPFQLSTATDWVALIATTADWDKHFILTADLDFSGIEVVPIGDSSTPFTGAVDGGGHAMKNIVMTALSSSLFSSLSNATIQNLRIENITVDAENEGAALSLFASKSTFSDCSVSGSISTRNPAGTAAGLVIRAEDCTITHCTSTAEVSAFRASGLAGTCVVCIVTNCATSGKITASGDNAHAGGLLDLCGANTQITNCVSTAEVTVSGKMSFAGGLISDCGSSTLGSCYFKGRVSGDGENLRVGGLAGNAAVSSIMLCSSKAEISTSGDKSSVGGLIGVAVSAVMLQLCTSFSKITSTGEGQIVGGMAGFTGNTNFQSCFFSGEAHIQTGSGIVGGLVGYGMNSALINSYSKGIVDEAQQNGVAGGLAGVLYSDDPAGVVRCAAVTDVRGYTAGGLVGLSIQYNYINCYALGTVSGKSCAGGLIGSVFPTYQPAEVSYCYAAALVEVAEEDGLAGGLIGENENGQVTSSYWDTEVSGISVSAGGEGRTTAEMTWPYAENCYVGWDFEEVWGTDPETEKQGYPQLLSSPSTLYETEGENEGEGEQPVTPDKQEGCGCSPKDLQTVTKALLADWLLIALCLGALLSGSAVRGKF
;
A
#
# COMPACT_ATOMS: atom_id res chain seq x y z
N MET A 1 86.36 70.51 31.80
CA MET A 1 86.70 69.09 32.03
C MET A 1 85.88 68.61 33.23
N LYS A 2 85.09 67.52 33.06
CA LYS A 2 84.40 66.70 34.10
C LYS A 2 83.19 67.39 34.77
N LYS A 3 82.00 66.80 34.85
CA LYS A 3 81.61 65.39 35.09
C LYS A 3 80.34 65.03 34.30
N ARG A 4 80.32 63.84 33.68
CA ARG A 4 79.13 63.21 33.08
C ARG A 4 78.43 62.40 34.17
N ILE A 5 77.13 62.63 34.35
CA ILE A 5 76.21 61.80 35.16
C ILE A 5 75.42 60.97 34.15
N ILE A 6 75.48 59.65 34.27
CA ILE A 6 74.68 58.71 33.49
C ILE A 6 73.35 58.55 34.23
N LEU A 7 72.24 58.96 33.60
CA LEU A 7 70.89 58.73 34.08
C LEU A 7 70.34 57.50 33.33
N LEU A 8 70.03 56.43 34.06
CA LEU A 8 69.28 55.28 33.55
C LEU A 8 67.82 55.72 33.34
N ALA A 9 67.32 55.62 32.11
CA ALA A 9 65.90 55.75 31.79
C ALA A 9 65.26 54.36 31.79
N VAL A 10 64.35 54.10 32.73
CA VAL A 10 63.50 52.92 32.79
C VAL A 10 62.31 53.17 31.86
N PHE A 11 62.22 52.43 30.75
CA PHE A 11 61.04 52.40 29.89
C PHE A 11 59.96 51.53 30.55
N PHE A 12 58.88 52.16 31.01
CA PHE A 12 57.64 51.46 31.35
C PHE A 12 56.90 51.11 30.06
N SER A 13 56.97 49.85 29.62
CA SER A 13 56.14 49.34 28.53
C SER A 13 54.74 49.08 29.07
N PHE A 14 53.79 49.95 28.71
CA PHE A 14 52.37 49.75 28.95
C PHE A 14 51.85 48.72 27.93
N SER A 15 51.89 47.43 28.29
CA SER A 15 51.28 46.36 27.50
C SER A 15 49.75 46.44 27.69
N VAL A 16 49.09 47.11 26.75
CA VAL A 16 47.63 47.02 26.59
C VAL A 16 47.33 45.59 26.13
N LEU A 17 46.83 44.76 27.05
CA LEU A 17 46.17 43.50 26.72
C LEU A 17 44.89 43.84 25.94
N PHE A 18 44.97 43.85 24.61
CA PHE A 18 43.78 43.65 23.79
C PHE A 18 43.33 42.21 24.04
N SER A 19 42.33 42.00 24.91
CA SER A 19 41.50 40.81 24.80
C SER A 19 40.76 40.93 23.47
N GLY A 20 41.26 40.28 22.42
CA GLY A 20 40.48 40.06 21.22
C GLY A 20 39.31 39.18 21.63
N ALA A 21 38.17 39.79 21.97
CA ALA A 21 36.91 39.08 21.92
C ALA A 21 36.77 38.66 20.45
N ALA A 22 36.91 37.36 20.19
CA ALA A 22 36.52 36.80 18.91
C ALA A 22 35.08 37.26 18.66
N LEU A 23 34.82 37.83 17.48
CA LEU A 23 33.45 38.10 17.08
C LEU A 23 32.71 36.77 17.17
N ALA A 24 31.66 36.68 17.99
CA ALA A 24 30.90 35.45 18.11
C ALA A 24 30.35 35.11 16.70
N ALA A 25 30.67 33.91 16.20
CA ALA A 25 30.23 33.46 14.88
C ALA A 25 28.70 33.25 14.82
N TYR A 26 28.09 33.06 16.00
CA TYR A 26 26.67 32.79 16.21
C TYR A 26 26.12 33.71 17.31
N SER A 27 24.79 33.73 17.46
CA SER A 27 24.10 34.56 18.45
C SER A 27 24.35 34.17 19.92
N GLY A 28 24.99 33.03 20.19
CA GLY A 28 25.37 32.60 21.54
C GLY A 28 25.84 31.13 21.58
N GLY A 29 26.17 30.64 22.78
CA GLY A 29 26.61 29.25 23.01
C GLY A 29 28.09 28.99 22.71
N ASP A 30 28.55 27.78 23.04
CA ASP A 30 29.92 27.29 22.76
C ASP A 30 29.96 25.99 21.94
N GLY A 31 28.79 25.49 21.52
CA GLY A 31 28.66 24.33 20.62
C GLY A 31 28.71 22.97 21.33
N THR A 32 28.80 22.96 22.66
CA THR A 32 28.65 21.74 23.47
C THR A 32 27.18 21.35 23.63
N GLU A 33 26.90 20.13 24.08
CA GLU A 33 25.54 19.65 24.33
C GLU A 33 24.83 20.48 25.40
N GLU A 34 25.54 20.91 26.46
CA GLU A 34 24.98 21.73 27.53
C GLU A 34 24.78 23.19 27.13
N THR A 35 25.63 23.72 26.25
CA THR A 35 25.55 25.11 25.76
C THR A 35 25.65 25.17 24.23
N PRO A 36 24.64 24.66 23.51
CA PRO A 36 24.64 24.61 22.05
C PRO A 36 24.75 26.00 21.44
N PHE A 37 25.34 26.08 20.25
CA PHE A 37 25.37 27.32 19.48
C PHE A 37 23.96 27.79 19.13
N GLN A 38 23.67 29.05 19.38
CA GLN A 38 22.34 29.62 19.19
C GLN A 38 22.20 30.20 17.79
N LEU A 39 21.20 29.72 17.06
CA LEU A 39 20.79 30.22 15.75
C LEU A 39 19.55 31.11 15.96
N SER A 40 19.74 32.42 15.99
CA SER A 40 18.64 33.40 16.19
C SER A 40 18.27 34.12 14.89
N THR A 41 19.12 34.05 13.86
CA THR A 41 18.94 34.72 12.58
C THR A 41 19.36 33.82 11.42
N ALA A 42 18.85 34.10 10.21
CA ALA A 42 19.31 33.40 9.01
C ALA A 42 20.82 33.62 8.75
N THR A 43 21.40 34.72 9.23
CA THR A 43 22.84 34.96 9.16
C THR A 43 23.64 33.98 10.03
N ASP A 44 23.14 33.57 11.20
CA ASP A 44 23.78 32.54 12.02
C ASP A 44 23.83 31.20 11.27
N TRP A 45 22.77 30.86 10.55
CA TRP A 45 22.75 29.66 9.69
C TRP A 45 23.77 29.76 8.55
N VAL A 46 23.88 30.93 7.91
CA VAL A 46 24.90 31.17 6.87
C VAL A 46 26.33 31.07 7.45
N ALA A 47 26.55 31.48 8.70
CA ALA A 47 27.82 31.28 9.38
C ALA A 47 28.14 29.78 9.60
N LEU A 48 27.14 28.96 9.94
CA LEU A 48 27.28 27.51 10.04
C LEU A 48 27.66 26.86 8.70
N ILE A 49 27.03 27.28 7.60
CA ILE A 49 27.39 26.82 6.25
C ILE A 49 28.89 27.06 5.99
N ALA A 50 29.41 28.23 6.38
CA ALA A 50 30.80 28.61 6.13
C ALA A 50 31.83 27.98 7.09
N THR A 51 31.39 27.38 8.21
CA THR A 51 32.27 26.95 9.31
C THR A 51 32.25 25.43 9.47
N THR A 52 32.90 24.73 8.53
CA THR A 52 32.97 23.26 8.50
C THR A 52 33.55 22.62 9.78
N ALA A 53 34.37 23.37 10.52
CA ALA A 53 34.94 22.94 11.80
C ALA A 53 33.88 22.76 12.91
N ASP A 54 32.67 23.30 12.72
CA ASP A 54 31.58 23.20 13.69
C ASP A 54 30.52 22.16 13.29
N TRP A 55 30.69 21.42 12.18
CA TRP A 55 29.71 20.44 11.70
C TRP A 55 29.56 19.19 12.59
N ASP A 56 30.36 19.07 13.64
CA ASP A 56 30.26 18.06 14.70
C ASP A 56 29.69 18.62 16.02
N LYS A 57 29.22 19.88 16.03
CA LYS A 57 28.73 20.59 17.22
C LYS A 57 27.22 20.57 17.37
N HIS A 58 26.73 21.06 18.51
CA HIS A 58 25.32 21.16 18.84
C HIS A 58 24.79 22.58 18.58
N PHE A 59 23.62 22.67 17.97
CA PHE A 59 22.94 23.91 17.60
C PHE A 59 21.51 23.91 18.11
N ILE A 60 21.02 25.09 18.51
CA ILE A 60 19.62 25.31 18.89
C ILE A 60 19.06 26.56 18.22
N LEU A 61 17.88 26.45 17.61
CA LEU A 61 17.15 27.63 17.15
C LEU A 61 16.50 28.32 18.36
N THR A 62 16.63 29.63 18.40
CA THR A 62 16.03 30.48 19.46
C THR A 62 15.00 31.47 18.91
N ALA A 63 14.79 31.45 17.59
CA ALA A 63 13.79 32.21 16.87
C ALA A 63 13.49 31.52 15.54
N ASP A 64 12.37 31.89 14.92
CA ASP A 64 12.11 31.53 13.52
C ASP A 64 13.13 32.23 12.61
N LEU A 65 13.63 31.51 11.61
CA LEU A 65 14.63 31.99 10.65
C LEU A 65 13.97 32.20 9.28
N ASP A 66 14.05 33.41 8.72
CA ASP A 66 13.50 33.74 7.39
C ASP A 66 14.63 33.87 6.35
N PHE A 67 14.58 33.04 5.30
CA PHE A 67 15.57 32.97 4.24
C PHE A 67 15.15 33.73 2.96
N SER A 68 14.13 34.58 3.03
CA SER A 68 13.69 35.37 1.87
C SER A 68 14.83 36.17 1.24
N GLY A 69 15.22 35.81 0.01
CA GLY A 69 16.31 36.45 -0.73
C GLY A 69 17.72 36.07 -0.26
N ILE A 70 17.85 35.05 0.60
CA ILE A 70 19.10 34.52 1.09
C ILE A 70 19.39 33.19 0.37
N GLU A 71 20.57 33.09 -0.23
CA GLU A 71 21.04 31.84 -0.83
C GLU A 71 21.41 30.84 0.27
N VAL A 72 20.90 29.62 0.17
CA VAL A 72 21.19 28.51 1.08
C VAL A 72 21.95 27.43 0.32
N VAL A 73 23.15 27.12 0.82
CA VAL A 73 23.99 26.04 0.28
C VAL A 73 23.93 24.84 1.24
N PRO A 74 23.87 23.59 0.72
CA PRO A 74 23.83 22.41 1.56
C PRO A 74 25.02 22.29 2.53
N ILE A 75 24.73 21.87 3.76
CA ILE A 75 25.73 21.51 4.78
C ILE A 75 26.12 20.04 4.63
N GLY A 76 27.40 19.72 4.82
CA GLY A 76 27.90 18.35 4.70
C GLY A 76 28.16 17.93 3.25
N ASP A 77 28.99 16.91 3.08
CA ASP A 77 29.17 16.16 1.84
C ASP A 77 29.60 14.71 2.12
N SER A 78 29.91 13.93 1.08
CA SER A 78 30.30 12.51 1.23
C SER A 78 31.65 12.31 1.91
N SER A 79 32.52 13.33 1.93
CA SER A 79 33.83 13.31 2.60
C SER A 79 33.76 13.87 4.02
N THR A 80 32.90 14.87 4.24
CA THR A 80 32.73 15.58 5.49
C THR A 80 31.23 15.70 5.79
N PRO A 81 30.58 14.61 6.24
CA PRO A 81 29.17 14.68 6.62
C PRO A 81 28.99 15.56 7.85
N PHE A 82 27.80 16.13 8.02
CA PHE A 82 27.42 16.73 9.30
C PHE A 82 27.14 15.61 10.31
N THR A 83 27.75 15.70 11.49
CA THR A 83 27.67 14.69 12.55
C THR A 83 27.20 15.25 13.88
N GLY A 84 26.89 16.55 13.92
CA GLY A 84 26.41 17.25 15.10
C GLY A 84 24.91 17.09 15.34
N ALA A 85 24.35 18.01 16.11
CA ALA A 85 22.93 18.05 16.42
C ALA A 85 22.32 19.42 16.11
N VAL A 86 21.11 19.43 15.56
CA VAL A 86 20.31 20.65 15.37
C VAL A 86 18.96 20.45 16.06
N ASP A 87 18.73 21.19 17.14
CA ASP A 87 17.44 21.30 17.80
C ASP A 87 16.72 22.56 17.32
N GLY A 88 15.59 22.39 16.63
CA GLY A 88 14.76 23.51 16.18
C GLY A 88 14.08 24.25 17.33
N GLY A 89 14.01 23.70 18.55
CA GLY A 89 13.33 24.33 19.67
C GLY A 89 11.84 24.62 19.43
N GLY A 90 11.23 23.98 18.41
CA GLY A 90 9.88 24.29 17.92
C GLY A 90 9.79 25.47 16.93
N HIS A 91 10.91 26.09 16.59
CA HIS A 91 10.99 27.19 15.64
C HIS A 91 11.01 26.73 14.18
N ALA A 92 10.69 27.68 13.30
CA ALA A 92 10.59 27.44 11.87
C ALA A 92 11.71 28.08 11.06
N MET A 93 12.23 27.36 10.07
CA MET A 93 13.02 27.89 8.97
C MET A 93 12.09 28.12 7.77
N LYS A 94 12.03 29.35 7.26
CA LYS A 94 11.01 29.79 6.31
C LYS A 94 11.57 30.27 4.99
N ASN A 95 10.79 30.09 3.92
CA ASN A 95 11.01 30.74 2.62
C ASN A 95 12.37 30.40 1.98
N ILE A 96 12.85 29.17 2.19
CA ILE A 96 14.08 28.66 1.60
C ILE A 96 13.83 28.35 0.12
N VAL A 97 14.73 28.80 -0.75
CA VAL A 97 14.69 28.48 -2.19
C VAL A 97 16.01 27.84 -2.61
N MET A 98 15.95 26.67 -3.24
CA MET A 98 17.11 25.92 -3.71
C MET A 98 16.89 25.40 -5.14
N THR A 99 17.82 25.69 -6.05
CA THR A 99 17.68 25.35 -7.48
C THR A 99 18.90 24.63 -8.07
N ALA A 100 19.79 24.12 -7.22
CA ALA A 100 21.05 23.50 -7.61
C ALA A 100 20.87 22.08 -8.19
N LEU A 101 21.97 21.46 -8.62
CA LEU A 101 21.98 20.09 -9.18
C LEU A 101 21.29 19.08 -8.24
N SER A 102 21.74 19.03 -7.00
CA SER A 102 21.09 18.33 -5.91
C SER A 102 20.91 19.30 -4.75
N SER A 103 19.72 19.36 -4.16
CA SER A 103 19.32 20.43 -3.24
C SER A 103 18.65 19.89 -1.99
N SER A 104 19.21 20.23 -0.83
CA SER A 104 18.63 20.06 0.52
C SER A 104 19.42 20.86 1.55
N LEU A 105 18.89 21.08 2.76
CA LEU A 105 19.62 21.78 3.82
C LEU A 105 20.93 21.07 4.21
N PHE A 106 20.94 19.73 4.20
CA PHE A 106 22.10 18.90 4.49
C PHE A 106 22.35 17.92 3.34
N SER A 107 23.46 18.05 2.63
CA SER A 107 23.79 17.06 1.60
C SER A 107 24.00 15.66 2.20
N SER A 108 24.65 15.58 3.37
CA SER A 108 25.03 14.33 4.00
C SER A 108 25.04 14.44 5.52
N LEU A 109 24.35 13.51 6.19
CA LEU A 109 24.28 13.33 7.64
C LEU A 109 24.87 11.98 8.05
N SER A 110 25.64 11.96 9.13
CA SER A 110 26.20 10.72 9.69
C SER A 110 26.24 10.79 11.21
N ASN A 111 25.52 9.89 11.90
CA ASN A 111 25.36 9.93 13.36
C ASN A 111 24.85 11.28 13.88
N ALA A 112 24.06 11.99 13.06
CA ALA A 112 23.53 13.30 13.39
C ALA A 112 22.13 13.22 14.03
N THR A 113 21.74 14.26 14.75
CA THR A 113 20.38 14.40 15.28
C THR A 113 19.76 15.70 14.80
N ILE A 114 18.62 15.62 14.11
CA ILE A 114 17.81 16.78 13.70
C ILE A 114 16.45 16.64 14.36
N GLN A 115 16.10 17.59 15.22
CA GLN A 115 14.87 17.48 16.02
C GLN A 115 14.09 18.79 16.14
N ASN A 116 12.79 18.71 16.44
CA ASN A 116 11.90 19.83 16.77
C ASN A 116 11.92 20.98 15.76
N LEU A 117 12.11 20.68 14.48
CA LEU A 117 12.38 21.66 13.44
C LEU A 117 11.23 21.74 12.43
N ARG A 118 10.70 22.95 12.24
CA ARG A 118 9.70 23.21 11.19
C ARG A 118 10.38 23.83 9.97
N ILE A 119 10.14 23.26 8.79
CA ILE A 119 10.53 23.83 7.50
C ILE A 119 9.26 24.28 6.81
N GLU A 120 9.09 25.60 6.69
CA GLU A 120 7.86 26.21 6.20
C GLU A 120 8.11 26.91 4.86
N ASN A 121 7.25 26.63 3.89
CA ASN A 121 7.31 27.24 2.56
C ASN A 121 8.69 27.09 1.88
N ILE A 122 9.22 25.85 1.86
CA ILE A 122 10.44 25.56 1.09
C ILE A 122 10.11 25.37 -0.40
N THR A 123 10.97 25.88 -1.27
CA THR A 123 10.93 25.60 -2.71
C THR A 123 12.25 24.95 -3.13
N VAL A 124 12.20 23.66 -3.45
CA VAL A 124 13.32 22.93 -4.06
C VAL A 124 12.96 22.64 -5.51
N ASP A 125 13.70 23.22 -6.45
CA ASP A 125 13.63 22.87 -7.88
C ASP A 125 15.01 22.36 -8.33
N ALA A 126 15.31 21.10 -8.01
CA ALA A 126 16.60 20.49 -8.25
C ALA A 126 16.74 19.96 -9.68
N GLU A 127 17.97 19.78 -10.16
CA GLU A 127 18.16 19.05 -11.43
C GLU A 127 17.90 17.56 -11.24
N ASN A 128 18.55 16.92 -10.27
CA ASN A 128 18.54 15.46 -10.09
C ASN A 128 17.89 15.00 -8.79
N GLU A 129 18.24 15.61 -7.66
CA GLU A 129 17.85 15.12 -6.34
C GLU A 129 17.39 16.29 -5.45
N GLY A 130 16.16 16.21 -4.92
CA GLY A 130 15.59 17.25 -4.07
C GLY A 130 15.01 16.72 -2.76
N ALA A 131 15.41 17.29 -1.63
CA ALA A 131 14.79 17.04 -0.34
C ALA A 131 14.77 18.31 0.53
N ALA A 132 13.90 18.41 1.53
CA ALA A 132 13.96 19.56 2.43
C ALA A 132 15.14 19.46 3.40
N LEU A 133 15.28 18.34 4.12
CA LEU A 133 16.33 18.18 5.12
C LEU A 133 17.60 17.59 4.55
N SER A 134 17.55 16.39 3.95
CA SER A 134 18.78 15.71 3.55
C SER A 134 18.70 14.88 2.28
N LEU A 135 19.79 14.83 1.51
CA LEU A 135 19.91 13.84 0.44
C LEU A 135 20.29 12.47 1.01
N PHE A 136 21.31 12.42 1.88
CA PHE A 136 21.83 11.19 2.46
C PHE A 136 21.92 11.27 3.98
N ALA A 137 21.39 10.26 4.67
CA ALA A 137 21.50 10.13 6.11
C ALA A 137 21.90 8.70 6.48
N SER A 138 22.90 8.57 7.34
CA SER A 138 23.33 7.30 7.93
C SER A 138 23.34 7.41 9.45
N LYS A 139 22.79 6.40 10.15
CA LYS A 139 22.83 6.34 11.63
C LYS A 139 22.27 7.57 12.33
N SER A 140 21.39 8.30 11.66
CA SER A 140 20.93 9.62 12.09
C SER A 140 19.51 9.55 12.60
N THR A 141 19.13 10.51 13.43
CA THR A 141 17.79 10.64 13.99
C THR A 141 17.11 11.88 13.46
N PHE A 142 15.87 11.70 12.99
CA PHE A 142 14.93 12.77 12.68
C PHE A 142 13.73 12.63 13.62
N SER A 143 13.49 13.61 14.48
CA SER A 143 12.37 13.56 15.42
C SER A 143 11.60 14.86 15.47
N ASP A 144 10.27 14.80 15.39
CA ASP A 144 9.40 15.97 15.55
C ASP A 144 9.69 17.08 14.51
N CYS A 145 10.03 16.66 13.28
CA CYS A 145 10.30 17.55 12.16
C CYS A 145 9.08 17.67 11.23
N SER A 146 8.79 18.86 10.72
CA SER A 146 7.68 19.07 9.77
C SER A 146 8.13 19.82 8.52
N VAL A 147 7.63 19.41 7.35
CA VAL A 147 7.94 20.05 6.06
C VAL A 147 6.67 20.52 5.35
N SER A 148 6.70 21.73 4.78
CA SER A 148 5.69 22.27 3.85
C SER A 148 6.34 23.07 2.72
N GLY A 149 5.73 23.06 1.53
CA GLY A 149 6.25 23.72 0.34
C GLY A 149 6.22 22.82 -0.89
N SER A 150 7.12 23.03 -1.83
CA SER A 150 7.20 22.30 -3.11
C SER A 150 8.61 21.77 -3.36
N ILE A 151 8.72 20.50 -3.77
CA ILE A 151 9.98 19.83 -4.07
C ILE A 151 9.84 19.13 -5.42
N SER A 152 10.62 19.56 -6.41
CA SER A 152 10.60 19.01 -7.77
C SER A 152 12.00 18.73 -8.30
N THR A 153 12.08 17.80 -9.25
CA THR A 153 13.28 17.55 -10.05
C THR A 153 13.02 17.74 -11.54
N ARG A 154 13.96 18.35 -12.25
CA ARG A 154 13.86 18.56 -13.71
C ARG A 154 14.34 17.36 -14.55
N ASN A 155 15.23 16.53 -14.02
CA ASN A 155 15.70 15.32 -14.69
C ASN A 155 14.56 14.27 -14.76
N PRO A 156 14.26 13.70 -15.93
CA PRO A 156 13.32 12.60 -16.08
C PRO A 156 13.63 11.32 -15.29
N ALA A 157 14.81 11.22 -14.69
CA ALA A 157 15.21 10.16 -13.76
C ALA A 157 15.50 10.67 -12.34
N GLY A 158 15.04 11.89 -12.01
CA GLY A 158 15.29 12.54 -10.73
C GLY A 158 14.51 11.94 -9.55
N THR A 159 15.03 12.14 -8.34
CA THR A 159 14.41 11.64 -7.09
C THR A 159 14.09 12.80 -6.16
N ALA A 160 12.89 12.79 -5.58
CA ALA A 160 12.49 13.79 -4.60
C ALA A 160 11.80 13.17 -3.37
N ALA A 161 12.04 13.77 -2.22
CA ALA A 161 11.45 13.37 -0.95
C ALA A 161 11.10 14.59 -0.09
N GLY A 162 10.03 14.51 0.70
CA GLY A 162 9.68 15.57 1.64
C GLY A 162 10.80 15.91 2.64
N LEU A 163 11.37 14.88 3.28
CA LEU A 163 12.35 15.01 4.35
C LEU A 163 13.74 14.58 3.90
N VAL A 164 13.89 13.31 3.50
CA VAL A 164 15.19 12.69 3.20
C VAL A 164 15.14 11.75 2.00
N ILE A 165 16.08 11.85 1.06
CA ILE A 165 16.08 10.94 -0.11
C ILE A 165 16.54 9.55 0.25
N ARG A 166 17.66 9.40 0.96
CA ARG A 166 18.19 8.08 1.36
C ARG A 166 18.55 8.07 2.83
N ALA A 167 17.92 7.16 3.57
CA ALA A 167 18.14 6.91 4.98
C ALA A 167 18.63 5.47 5.19
N GLU A 168 19.76 5.31 5.87
CA GLU A 168 20.34 4.02 6.23
C GLU A 168 20.56 3.95 7.73
N ASP A 169 20.04 2.92 8.40
CA ASP A 169 20.18 2.75 9.85
C ASP A 169 19.68 3.99 10.63
N CYS A 170 18.65 4.67 10.11
CA CYS A 170 18.13 5.90 10.68
C CYS A 170 16.84 5.65 11.48
N THR A 171 16.59 6.54 12.45
CA THR A 171 15.29 6.64 13.13
C THR A 171 14.56 7.89 12.65
N ILE A 172 13.35 7.72 12.13
CA ILE A 172 12.46 8.80 11.69
C ILE A 172 11.18 8.68 12.51
N THR A 173 10.93 9.63 13.41
CA THR A 173 9.84 9.53 14.39
C THR A 173 9.08 10.86 14.53
N HIS A 174 7.75 10.80 14.62
CA HIS A 174 6.89 11.99 14.75
C HIS A 174 7.11 13.05 13.65
N CYS A 175 7.60 12.63 12.48
CA CYS A 175 7.85 13.55 11.37
C CYS A 175 6.61 13.70 10.50
N THR A 176 6.38 14.91 9.98
CA THR A 176 5.25 15.22 9.12
C THR A 176 5.66 15.91 7.81
N SER A 177 4.90 15.67 6.75
CA SER A 177 5.10 16.37 5.48
C SER A 177 3.79 16.67 4.77
N THR A 178 3.63 17.94 4.42
CA THR A 178 2.54 18.47 3.59
C THR A 178 3.05 18.94 2.23
N ALA A 179 4.34 18.71 1.94
CA ALA A 179 4.99 19.20 0.73
C ALA A 179 4.41 18.54 -0.52
N GLU A 180 4.29 19.33 -1.59
CA GLU A 180 4.03 18.81 -2.93
C GLU A 180 5.34 18.31 -3.54
N VAL A 181 5.37 17.05 -3.98
CA VAL A 181 6.59 16.39 -4.47
C VAL A 181 6.38 15.87 -5.88
N SER A 182 7.23 16.28 -6.83
CA SER A 182 7.15 15.87 -8.24
C SER A 182 8.50 15.43 -8.81
N ALA A 183 8.63 14.16 -9.18
CA ALA A 183 9.89 13.59 -9.68
C ALA A 183 9.66 12.31 -10.50
N PHE A 184 10.71 11.60 -10.91
CA PHE A 184 10.58 10.23 -11.43
C PHE A 184 10.38 9.22 -10.28
N ARG A 185 11.05 9.46 -9.15
CA ARG A 185 10.79 8.80 -7.87
C ARG A 185 10.40 9.84 -6.84
N ALA A 186 9.15 9.85 -6.40
CA ALA A 186 8.59 10.87 -5.53
C ALA A 186 8.05 10.25 -4.24
N SER A 187 8.42 10.82 -3.10
CA SER A 187 8.00 10.36 -1.78
C SER A 187 7.59 11.51 -0.85
N GLY A 188 6.51 11.32 -0.10
CA GLY A 188 5.99 12.37 0.79
C GLY A 188 6.89 12.64 2.00
N LEU A 189 7.58 11.63 2.53
CA LEU A 189 8.47 11.78 3.69
C LEU A 189 9.90 11.37 3.36
N ALA A 190 10.15 10.12 3.01
CA ALA A 190 11.51 9.66 2.72
C ALA A 190 11.57 8.78 1.48
N GLY A 191 12.66 8.87 0.71
CA GLY A 191 12.81 8.07 -0.50
C GLY A 191 13.08 6.60 -0.16
N THR A 192 14.36 6.25 -0.07
CA THR A 192 14.83 4.90 0.25
C THR A 192 15.18 4.80 1.73
N CYS A 193 14.59 3.84 2.43
CA CYS A 193 14.89 3.50 3.81
C CYS A 193 15.46 2.08 3.89
N VAL A 194 16.61 1.90 4.55
CA VAL A 194 17.26 0.59 4.72
C VAL A 194 17.64 0.41 6.18
N VAL A 195 17.19 -0.68 6.82
CA VAL A 195 17.42 -0.92 8.27
C VAL A 195 16.92 0.27 9.13
N CYS A 196 15.91 0.99 8.66
CA CYS A 196 15.40 2.16 9.37
C CYS A 196 14.23 1.81 10.28
N ILE A 197 14.00 2.66 11.28
CA ILE A 197 12.78 2.68 12.08
C ILE A 197 12.01 3.94 11.70
N VAL A 198 10.83 3.76 11.10
CA VAL A 198 9.91 4.85 10.74
C VAL A 198 8.65 4.68 11.58
N THR A 199 8.39 5.60 12.50
CA THR A 199 7.28 5.45 13.46
C THR A 199 6.52 6.75 13.69
N ASN A 200 5.21 6.65 13.90
CA ASN A 200 4.35 7.79 14.23
C ASN A 200 4.46 8.97 13.24
N CYS A 201 4.71 8.69 11.96
CA CYS A 201 4.88 9.73 10.94
C CYS A 201 3.59 9.94 10.13
N ALA A 202 3.39 11.16 9.61
CA ALA A 202 2.19 11.49 8.84
C ALA A 202 2.45 12.32 7.58
N THR A 203 1.73 12.04 6.49
CA THR A 203 1.81 12.84 5.24
C THR A 203 0.44 13.19 4.66
N SER A 204 0.37 14.31 3.92
CA SER A 204 -0.87 14.79 3.29
C SER A 204 -0.70 15.60 2.00
N GLY A 205 0.54 15.84 1.55
CA GLY A 205 0.80 16.59 0.32
C GLY A 205 0.44 15.83 -0.97
N LYS A 206 0.61 16.49 -2.13
CA LYS A 206 0.44 15.87 -3.44
C LYS A 206 1.76 15.26 -3.93
N ILE A 207 1.74 13.98 -4.28
CA ILE A 207 2.91 13.22 -4.73
C ILE A 207 2.67 12.79 -6.18
N THR A 208 3.51 13.27 -7.09
CA THR A 208 3.41 12.96 -8.53
C THR A 208 4.69 12.32 -9.02
N ALA A 209 4.59 11.13 -9.61
CA ALA A 209 5.69 10.49 -10.31
C ALA A 209 5.36 10.22 -11.78
N SER A 210 6.31 10.47 -12.67
CA SER A 210 6.09 10.33 -14.11
C SER A 210 7.31 9.75 -14.82
N GLY A 211 7.05 8.83 -15.76
CA GLY A 211 8.06 8.14 -16.56
C GLY A 211 7.88 6.62 -16.49
N ASP A 212 8.51 5.89 -17.41
CA ASP A 212 8.47 4.43 -17.37
C ASP A 212 9.28 3.89 -16.18
N ASN A 213 8.66 3.06 -15.36
CA ASN A 213 9.12 2.62 -14.04
C ASN A 213 9.17 3.75 -13.01
N ALA A 214 8.24 4.71 -13.05
CA ALA A 214 8.15 5.74 -12.01
C ALA A 214 7.66 5.16 -10.68
N HIS A 215 8.06 5.79 -9.58
CA HIS A 215 7.69 5.38 -8.21
C HIS A 215 7.04 6.54 -7.46
N ALA A 216 5.83 6.33 -6.95
CA ALA A 216 5.11 7.30 -6.14
C ALA A 216 4.71 6.68 -4.80
N GLY A 217 5.23 7.25 -3.70
CA GLY A 217 4.94 6.81 -2.34
C GLY A 217 4.42 7.93 -1.47
N GLY A 218 3.23 7.81 -0.89
CA GLY A 218 2.68 8.86 -0.03
C GLY A 218 3.52 9.11 1.23
N LEU A 219 4.22 8.11 1.74
CA LEU A 219 5.15 8.19 2.87
C LEU A 219 6.58 7.88 2.40
N LEU A 220 6.80 6.67 1.88
CA LEU A 220 8.09 6.16 1.46
C LEU A 220 8.09 5.72 0.00
N ASP A 221 9.21 5.84 -0.69
CA ASP A 221 9.36 5.19 -1.99
C ASP A 221 9.78 3.72 -1.83
N LEU A 222 11.02 3.46 -1.41
CA LEU A 222 11.57 2.10 -1.33
C LEU A 222 11.90 1.72 0.13
N CYS A 223 11.35 0.60 0.57
CA CYS A 223 11.70 -0.01 1.85
C CYS A 223 12.65 -1.18 1.60
N GLY A 224 13.93 -0.96 1.86
CA GLY A 224 14.95 -1.99 1.84
C GLY A 224 14.89 -2.88 3.07
N ALA A 225 15.70 -3.94 3.06
CA ALA A 225 15.66 -5.01 4.05
C ALA A 225 15.72 -4.50 5.50
N ASN A 226 14.94 -5.15 6.37
CA ASN A 226 14.86 -4.91 7.82
C ASN A 226 14.39 -3.51 8.22
N THR A 227 13.65 -2.83 7.35
CA THR A 227 12.99 -1.57 7.71
C THR A 227 11.69 -1.87 8.48
N GLN A 228 11.45 -1.10 9.55
CA GLN A 228 10.25 -1.21 10.38
C GLN A 228 9.42 0.06 10.25
N ILE A 229 8.16 -0.08 9.86
CA ILE A 229 7.24 1.03 9.63
C ILE A 229 6.02 0.80 10.49
N THR A 230 5.81 1.67 11.48
CA THR A 230 4.77 1.47 12.48
C THR A 230 3.97 2.74 12.74
N ASN A 231 2.66 2.61 12.95
CA ASN A 231 1.79 3.73 13.32
C ASN A 231 1.91 4.94 12.37
N CYS A 232 2.13 4.69 11.09
CA CYS A 232 2.27 5.75 10.10
C CYS A 232 0.96 5.96 9.34
N VAL A 233 0.66 7.22 9.03
CA VAL A 233 -0.57 7.63 8.36
C VAL A 233 -0.27 8.43 7.12
N SER A 234 -0.98 8.19 6.02
CA SER A 234 -0.94 9.05 4.84
C SER A 234 -2.33 9.38 4.35
N THR A 235 -2.52 10.64 4.01
CA THR A 235 -3.70 11.18 3.32
C THR A 235 -3.32 11.83 2.00
N ALA A 236 -2.09 11.60 1.53
CA ALA A 236 -1.55 12.17 0.32
C ALA A 236 -2.38 11.79 -0.92
N GLU A 237 -2.46 12.72 -1.88
CA GLU A 237 -2.88 12.40 -3.25
C GLU A 237 -1.66 11.85 -3.99
N VAL A 238 -1.70 10.57 -4.36
CA VAL A 238 -0.59 9.89 -5.02
C VAL A 238 -0.94 9.64 -6.48
N THR A 239 -0.14 10.17 -7.41
CA THR A 239 -0.33 9.98 -8.85
C THR A 239 0.92 9.39 -9.47
N VAL A 240 0.75 8.37 -10.31
CA VAL A 240 1.82 7.81 -11.13
C VAL A 240 1.43 7.75 -12.61
N SER A 241 2.38 7.99 -13.51
CA SER A 241 2.18 7.82 -14.95
C SER A 241 3.39 7.19 -15.64
N GLY A 242 3.14 6.42 -16.69
CA GLY A 242 4.16 5.68 -17.43
C GLY A 242 4.14 4.17 -17.18
N LYS A 243 4.77 3.39 -18.04
CA LYS A 243 4.69 1.92 -18.03
C LYS A 243 5.43 1.33 -16.83
N MET A 244 4.96 0.20 -16.31
CA MET A 244 5.61 -0.56 -15.23
C MET A 244 5.83 0.29 -13.97
N SER A 245 4.95 1.25 -13.71
CA SER A 245 5.11 2.19 -12.60
C SER A 245 4.38 1.73 -11.34
N PHE A 246 4.82 2.26 -10.20
CA PHE A 246 4.43 1.81 -8.88
C PHE A 246 3.80 2.98 -8.11
N ALA A 247 2.64 2.75 -7.52
CA ALA A 247 2.00 3.71 -6.64
C ALA A 247 1.52 3.04 -5.35
N GLY A 248 1.95 3.58 -4.22
CA GLY A 248 1.44 3.21 -2.91
C GLY A 248 1.03 4.44 -2.12
N GLY A 249 -0.16 4.40 -1.52
CA GLY A 249 -0.61 5.47 -0.62
C GLY A 249 0.32 5.68 0.58
N LEU A 250 1.06 4.65 1.00
CA LEU A 250 2.21 4.78 1.91
C LEU A 250 3.53 4.50 1.20
N ILE A 251 3.68 3.34 0.57
CA ILE A 251 4.97 2.83 0.11
C ILE A 251 4.92 2.46 -1.36
N SER A 252 5.79 3.00 -2.21
CA SER A 252 5.82 2.57 -3.61
C SER A 252 6.24 1.09 -3.75
N ASP A 253 7.40 0.74 -3.19
CA ASP A 253 7.97 -0.61 -3.22
C ASP A 253 8.43 -1.04 -1.82
N CYS A 254 7.72 -2.02 -1.25
CA CYS A 254 8.01 -2.61 0.04
C CYS A 254 8.81 -3.89 -0.15
N GLY A 255 10.15 -3.80 -0.11
CA GLY A 255 11.02 -4.96 0.03
C GLY A 255 10.94 -5.57 1.43
N SER A 256 11.84 -6.51 1.75
CA SER A 256 11.83 -7.34 2.97
C SER A 256 11.73 -6.53 4.29
N SER A 257 10.51 -6.15 4.69
CA SER A 257 10.24 -5.16 5.74
C SER A 257 9.03 -5.55 6.58
N THR A 258 8.81 -4.80 7.66
CA THR A 258 7.63 -4.96 8.52
C THR A 258 6.81 -3.69 8.53
N LEU A 259 5.50 -3.84 8.29
CA LEU A 259 4.51 -2.77 8.38
C LEU A 259 3.51 -3.16 9.46
N GLY A 260 3.35 -2.30 10.47
CA GLY A 260 2.46 -2.53 11.60
C GLY A 260 1.57 -1.34 11.88
N SER A 261 0.26 -1.54 11.98
CA SER A 261 -0.66 -0.48 12.42
C SER A 261 -0.61 0.79 11.55
N CYS A 262 -0.41 0.62 10.24
CA CYS A 262 -0.36 1.74 9.30
C CYS A 262 -1.71 1.98 8.63
N TYR A 263 -2.02 3.24 8.32
CA TYR A 263 -3.30 3.63 7.74
C TYR A 263 -3.14 4.54 6.53
N PHE A 264 -3.93 4.29 5.48
CA PHE A 264 -4.06 5.20 4.35
C PHE A 264 -5.51 5.62 4.11
N LYS A 265 -5.71 6.92 3.90
CA LYS A 265 -6.98 7.52 3.46
C LYS A 265 -6.71 8.66 2.49
N GLY A 266 -6.65 8.35 1.21
CA GLY A 266 -6.41 9.32 0.16
C GLY A 266 -6.76 8.76 -1.20
N ARG A 267 -6.36 9.50 -2.23
CA ARG A 267 -6.54 9.09 -3.63
C ARG A 267 -5.24 8.52 -4.17
N VAL A 268 -5.33 7.40 -4.89
CA VAL A 268 -4.23 6.85 -5.67
C VAL A 268 -4.66 6.73 -7.13
N SER A 269 -3.97 7.44 -8.01
CA SER A 269 -4.27 7.47 -9.44
C SER A 269 -3.10 6.96 -10.26
N GLY A 270 -3.38 6.11 -11.26
CA GLY A 270 -2.36 5.54 -12.14
C GLY A 270 -2.77 5.63 -13.61
N ASP A 271 -1.91 6.17 -14.47
CA ASP A 271 -2.13 6.21 -15.91
C ASP A 271 -0.95 5.59 -16.68
N GLY A 272 -1.15 4.37 -17.20
CA GLY A 272 -0.09 3.64 -17.89
C GLY A 272 -0.35 2.14 -17.97
N GLU A 273 0.54 1.42 -18.65
CA GLU A 273 0.45 -0.03 -18.79
C GLU A 273 1.26 -0.74 -17.68
N ASN A 274 0.80 -1.91 -17.24
CA ASN A 274 1.48 -2.75 -16.24
C ASN A 274 1.73 -2.04 -14.90
N LEU A 275 0.78 -1.22 -14.45
CA LEU A 275 0.93 -0.51 -13.19
C LEU A 275 0.79 -1.47 -11.99
N ARG A 276 1.43 -1.10 -10.88
CA ARG A 276 1.24 -1.73 -9.58
C ARG A 276 0.74 -0.69 -8.60
N VAL A 277 -0.54 -0.75 -8.26
CA VAL A 277 -1.21 0.31 -7.52
C VAL A 277 -1.86 -0.25 -6.27
N GLY A 278 -1.51 0.29 -5.10
CA GLY A 278 -2.10 -0.10 -3.83
C GLY A 278 -2.38 1.08 -2.91
N GLY A 279 -3.41 0.95 -2.07
CA GLY A 279 -3.68 1.97 -1.04
C GLY A 279 -2.58 2.03 0.03
N LEU A 280 -1.94 0.92 0.37
CA LEU A 280 -0.74 0.90 1.22
C LEU A 280 0.52 0.82 0.35
N ALA A 281 0.64 -0.23 -0.47
CA ALA A 281 1.85 -0.53 -1.21
C ALA A 281 1.59 -0.83 -2.69
N GLY A 282 2.39 -0.27 -3.60
CA GLY A 282 2.35 -0.67 -5.02
C GLY A 282 2.85 -2.11 -5.17
N ASN A 283 4.01 -2.40 -4.60
CA ASN A 283 4.63 -3.71 -4.55
C ASN A 283 5.01 -4.10 -3.11
N ALA A 284 4.87 -5.37 -2.76
CA ALA A 284 5.33 -5.94 -1.50
C ALA A 284 6.04 -7.27 -1.73
N ALA A 285 7.25 -7.43 -1.18
CA ALA A 285 8.05 -8.63 -1.28
C ALA A 285 8.63 -9.03 0.08
N VAL A 286 8.55 -10.32 0.43
CA VAL A 286 9.15 -10.89 1.66
C VAL A 286 8.82 -10.06 2.91
N SER A 287 7.57 -9.63 3.05
CA SER A 287 7.15 -8.63 4.04
C SER A 287 6.13 -9.19 5.02
N SER A 288 6.14 -8.68 6.25
CA SER A 288 5.07 -8.88 7.22
C SER A 288 4.25 -7.61 7.34
N ILE A 289 2.97 -7.68 7.02
CA ILE A 289 2.03 -6.55 7.02
C ILE A 289 0.91 -6.90 7.98
N MET A 290 0.85 -6.20 9.10
CA MET A 290 -0.04 -6.52 10.21
C MET A 290 -0.82 -5.31 10.66
N LEU A 291 -2.11 -5.51 10.99
CA LEU A 291 -2.98 -4.45 11.54
C LEU A 291 -3.06 -3.20 10.66
N CYS A 292 -2.83 -3.34 9.36
CA CYS A 292 -2.83 -2.21 8.44
C CYS A 292 -4.22 -2.04 7.81
N SER A 293 -4.59 -0.78 7.55
CA SER A 293 -5.89 -0.46 6.98
C SER A 293 -5.82 0.57 5.86
N SER A 294 -6.74 0.46 4.90
CA SER A 294 -6.84 1.39 3.77
C SER A 294 -8.30 1.77 3.51
N LYS A 295 -8.58 3.06 3.39
CA LYS A 295 -9.83 3.63 2.85
C LYS A 295 -9.49 4.48 1.63
N ALA A 296 -8.90 3.84 0.62
CA ALA A 296 -8.42 4.50 -0.59
C ALA A 296 -9.53 4.71 -1.62
N GLU A 297 -9.43 5.80 -2.36
CA GLU A 297 -10.06 5.95 -3.68
C GLU A 297 -9.01 5.67 -4.74
N ILE A 298 -9.11 4.53 -5.43
CA ILE A 298 -8.12 4.09 -6.40
C ILE A 298 -8.70 4.13 -7.82
N SER A 299 -8.01 4.82 -8.72
CA SER A 299 -8.40 4.93 -10.13
C SER A 299 -7.24 4.59 -11.06
N THR A 300 -7.39 3.61 -11.95
CA THR A 300 -6.34 3.28 -12.93
C THR A 300 -6.84 3.24 -14.37
N SER A 301 -5.97 3.66 -15.29
CA SER A 301 -6.13 3.55 -16.74
C SER A 301 -4.91 2.90 -17.37
N GLY A 302 -5.14 2.24 -18.51
CA GLY A 302 -4.12 1.53 -19.28
C GLY A 302 -4.10 0.03 -18.98
N ASP A 303 -3.48 -0.75 -19.85
CA ASP A 303 -3.64 -2.22 -19.86
C ASP A 303 -2.76 -2.93 -18.83
N LYS A 304 -3.21 -4.10 -18.37
CA LYS A 304 -2.45 -5.09 -17.57
C LYS A 304 -2.01 -4.62 -16.19
N SER A 305 -2.76 -3.72 -15.58
CA SER A 305 -2.42 -3.22 -14.24
C SER A 305 -2.91 -4.15 -13.13
N SER A 306 -2.12 -4.27 -12.07
CA SER A 306 -2.48 -4.97 -10.84
C SER A 306 -2.81 -3.94 -9.76
N VAL A 307 -4.05 -3.98 -9.28
CA VAL A 307 -4.63 -2.96 -8.42
C VAL A 307 -5.20 -3.59 -7.16
N GLY A 308 -4.75 -3.12 -6.00
CA GLY A 308 -5.19 -3.60 -4.70
C GLY A 308 -5.68 -2.48 -3.79
N GLY A 309 -6.71 -2.72 -2.98
CA GLY A 309 -7.07 -1.72 -1.96
C GLY A 309 -5.97 -1.49 -0.93
N LEU A 310 -5.15 -2.51 -0.64
CA LEU A 310 -3.92 -2.39 0.15
C LEU A 310 -2.68 -2.55 -0.73
N ILE A 311 -2.58 -3.64 -1.49
CA ILE A 311 -1.34 -4.01 -2.19
C ILE A 311 -1.59 -4.26 -3.68
N GLY A 312 -0.93 -3.55 -4.57
CA GLY A 312 -1.02 -3.85 -6.01
C GLY A 312 -0.52 -5.27 -6.33
N VAL A 313 0.72 -5.56 -5.93
CA VAL A 313 1.39 -6.86 -6.11
C VAL A 313 2.05 -7.34 -4.81
N ALA A 314 1.73 -8.55 -4.36
CA ALA A 314 2.37 -9.21 -3.21
C ALA A 314 3.08 -10.49 -3.66
N VAL A 315 4.40 -10.62 -3.44
CA VAL A 315 5.17 -11.79 -3.92
C VAL A 315 6.22 -12.27 -2.91
N SER A 316 6.67 -13.51 -3.08
CA SER A 316 7.81 -14.06 -2.34
C SER A 316 7.57 -14.13 -0.83
N ALA A 317 6.50 -14.81 -0.39
CA ALA A 317 6.21 -15.05 1.03
C ALA A 317 5.79 -13.80 1.82
N VAL A 318 4.85 -13.02 1.29
CA VAL A 318 4.21 -11.93 2.07
C VAL A 318 3.19 -12.54 3.05
N MET A 319 3.16 -12.02 4.27
CA MET A 319 2.15 -12.34 5.28
C MET A 319 1.30 -11.10 5.54
N LEU A 320 -0.01 -11.20 5.30
CA LEU A 320 -1.00 -10.22 5.70
C LEU A 320 -1.80 -10.77 6.87
N GLN A 321 -1.81 -10.05 7.97
CA GLN A 321 -2.51 -10.46 9.18
C GLN A 321 -3.33 -9.32 9.77
N LEU A 322 -4.62 -9.56 10.02
CA LEU A 322 -5.52 -8.57 10.63
C LEU A 322 -5.59 -7.26 9.83
N CYS A 323 -5.49 -7.36 8.51
CA CYS A 323 -5.53 -6.20 7.61
C CYS A 323 -6.95 -5.94 7.10
N THR A 324 -7.30 -4.67 6.92
CA THR A 324 -8.65 -4.27 6.48
C THR A 324 -8.62 -3.30 5.31
N SER A 325 -9.52 -3.48 4.34
CA SER A 325 -9.70 -2.57 3.21
C SER A 325 -11.14 -2.11 3.12
N PHE A 326 -11.33 -0.80 3.09
CA PHE A 326 -12.60 -0.11 2.81
C PHE A 326 -12.53 0.67 1.49
N SER A 327 -11.68 0.21 0.58
CA SER A 327 -11.32 0.96 -0.61
C SER A 327 -12.40 0.89 -1.68
N LYS A 328 -12.51 1.96 -2.46
CA LYS A 328 -13.24 2.00 -3.73
C LYS A 328 -12.23 1.97 -4.87
N ILE A 329 -12.32 0.96 -5.73
CA ILE A 329 -11.37 0.72 -6.81
C ILE A 329 -12.11 0.76 -8.14
N THR A 330 -11.60 1.57 -9.06
CA THR A 330 -12.10 1.66 -10.44
C THR A 330 -10.93 1.54 -11.41
N SER A 331 -10.94 0.49 -12.21
CA SER A 331 -9.91 0.25 -13.23
C SER A 331 -10.49 0.20 -14.63
N THR A 332 -9.72 0.68 -15.61
CA THR A 332 -10.06 0.67 -17.03
C THR A 332 -8.88 0.17 -17.86
N GLY A 333 -9.15 -0.60 -18.91
CA GLY A 333 -8.14 -1.16 -19.81
C GLY A 333 -8.25 -2.67 -19.92
N GLU A 334 -7.51 -3.28 -20.84
CA GLU A 334 -7.51 -4.73 -21.03
C GLU A 334 -6.56 -5.44 -20.06
N GLY A 335 -6.93 -6.63 -19.60
CA GLY A 335 -6.11 -7.48 -18.74
C GLY A 335 -5.91 -6.96 -17.31
N GLN A 336 -6.84 -6.16 -16.77
CA GLN A 336 -6.73 -5.67 -15.40
C GLN A 336 -6.82 -6.82 -14.38
N ILE A 337 -6.09 -6.70 -13.28
CA ILE A 337 -6.20 -7.61 -12.13
C ILE A 337 -6.51 -6.75 -10.90
N VAL A 338 -7.74 -6.81 -10.43
CA VAL A 338 -8.26 -5.97 -9.34
C VAL A 338 -8.61 -6.84 -8.15
N GLY A 339 -8.07 -6.49 -6.98
CA GLY A 339 -8.44 -7.08 -5.70
C GLY A 339 -8.79 -6.02 -4.68
N GLY A 340 -9.90 -6.18 -3.96
CA GLY A 340 -10.26 -5.21 -2.92
C GLY A 340 -9.21 -5.11 -1.79
N MET A 341 -8.36 -6.12 -1.60
CA MET A 341 -7.14 -6.00 -0.77
C MET A 341 -5.85 -6.14 -1.59
N ALA A 342 -5.72 -7.17 -2.42
CA ALA A 342 -4.52 -7.40 -3.22
C ALA A 342 -4.83 -7.73 -4.67
N GLY A 343 -4.22 -7.01 -5.63
CA GLY A 343 -4.40 -7.27 -7.06
C GLY A 343 -3.86 -8.64 -7.45
N PHE A 344 -2.54 -8.77 -7.50
CA PHE A 344 -1.85 -10.04 -7.76
C PHE A 344 -1.10 -10.53 -6.53
N THR A 345 -1.18 -11.82 -6.24
CA THR A 345 -0.46 -12.45 -5.14
C THR A 345 0.31 -13.70 -5.60
N GLY A 346 1.52 -13.88 -5.09
CA GLY A 346 2.37 -15.04 -5.35
C GLY A 346 3.03 -15.54 -4.08
N ASN A 347 2.67 -16.74 -3.61
CA ASN A 347 3.11 -17.28 -2.32
C ASN A 347 2.79 -16.31 -1.17
N THR A 348 1.53 -15.89 -1.03
CA THR A 348 1.10 -14.94 0.00
C THR A 348 0.12 -15.61 0.97
N ASN A 349 0.24 -15.32 2.27
CA ASN A 349 -0.68 -15.81 3.29
C ASN A 349 -1.55 -14.66 3.80
N PHE A 350 -2.86 -14.82 3.66
CA PHE A 350 -3.86 -13.93 4.24
C PHE A 350 -4.48 -14.60 5.45
N GLN A 351 -4.33 -13.96 6.61
CA GLN A 351 -4.89 -14.44 7.86
C GLN A 351 -5.74 -13.36 8.51
N SER A 352 -7.04 -13.66 8.71
CA SER A 352 -7.95 -12.74 9.41
C SER A 352 -8.04 -11.37 8.72
N CYS A 353 -8.09 -11.36 7.39
CA CYS A 353 -8.15 -10.13 6.61
C CYS A 353 -9.55 -9.85 6.07
N PHE A 354 -9.88 -8.58 5.89
CA PHE A 354 -11.22 -8.14 5.54
C PHE A 354 -11.25 -7.10 4.44
N PHE A 355 -12.16 -7.27 3.47
CA PHE A 355 -12.55 -6.23 2.53
C PHE A 355 -14.03 -5.87 2.71
N SER A 356 -14.32 -4.57 2.74
CA SER A 356 -15.67 -4.01 2.71
C SER A 356 -15.69 -2.77 1.82
N GLY A 357 -15.94 -2.95 0.53
CA GLY A 357 -15.89 -1.83 -0.41
C GLY A 357 -16.39 -2.18 -1.80
N GLU A 358 -15.80 -1.51 -2.78
CA GLU A 358 -16.20 -1.53 -4.18
C GLU A 358 -14.98 -1.86 -5.04
N ALA A 359 -15.04 -2.92 -5.84
CA ALA A 359 -13.97 -3.33 -6.76
C ALA A 359 -14.54 -3.54 -8.16
N HIS A 360 -14.18 -2.64 -9.08
CA HIS A 360 -14.82 -2.53 -10.38
C HIS A 360 -13.80 -2.45 -11.52
N ILE A 361 -13.99 -3.26 -12.57
CA ILE A 361 -13.38 -3.06 -13.88
C ILE A 361 -14.45 -2.50 -14.82
N GLN A 362 -14.39 -1.19 -15.05
CA GLN A 362 -15.45 -0.46 -15.74
C GLN A 362 -15.45 -0.70 -17.26
N THR A 363 -14.27 -0.86 -17.86
CA THR A 363 -14.11 -1.12 -19.30
C THR A 363 -12.88 -1.98 -19.55
N GLY A 364 -12.98 -2.86 -20.56
CA GLY A 364 -11.96 -3.87 -20.87
C GLY A 364 -12.16 -5.15 -20.07
N SER A 365 -11.46 -6.22 -20.47
CA SER A 365 -11.52 -7.51 -19.79
C SER A 365 -10.53 -7.61 -18.63
N GLY A 366 -10.81 -8.43 -17.63
CA GLY A 366 -9.87 -8.67 -16.55
C GLY A 366 -10.35 -9.65 -15.49
N ILE A 367 -9.72 -9.59 -14.34
CA ILE A 367 -9.98 -10.45 -13.19
C ILE A 367 -10.26 -9.56 -12.00
N VAL A 368 -11.38 -9.78 -11.33
CA VAL A 368 -11.77 -9.02 -10.15
C VAL A 368 -12.10 -9.94 -8.98
N GLY A 369 -11.57 -9.62 -7.81
CA GLY A 369 -11.91 -10.31 -6.57
C GLY A 369 -12.08 -9.34 -5.40
N GLY A 370 -12.95 -9.67 -4.44
CA GLY A 370 -13.13 -8.79 -3.28
C GLY A 370 -11.91 -8.75 -2.36
N LEU A 371 -11.23 -9.87 -2.13
CA LEU A 371 -9.97 -9.90 -1.38
C LEU A 371 -8.77 -9.90 -2.33
N VAL A 372 -8.73 -10.88 -3.24
CA VAL A 372 -7.61 -11.15 -4.12
C VAL A 372 -8.08 -11.18 -5.58
N GLY A 373 -7.45 -10.40 -6.46
CA GLY A 373 -7.73 -10.50 -7.89
C GLY A 373 -7.26 -11.85 -8.45
N TYR A 374 -5.94 -12.03 -8.49
CA TYR A 374 -5.29 -13.29 -8.90
C TYR A 374 -4.34 -13.80 -7.82
N GLY A 375 -4.57 -15.01 -7.33
CA GLY A 375 -3.73 -15.64 -6.32
C GLY A 375 -3.00 -16.89 -6.81
N MET A 376 -1.67 -16.82 -6.85
CA MET A 376 -0.79 -17.94 -7.13
C MET A 376 -0.20 -18.51 -5.84
N ASN A 377 -0.38 -19.81 -5.58
CA ASN A 377 0.14 -20.51 -4.40
C ASN A 377 -0.12 -19.74 -3.09
N SER A 378 -1.29 -19.10 -2.96
CA SER A 378 -1.61 -18.18 -1.86
C SER A 378 -2.68 -18.78 -0.96
N ALA A 379 -2.51 -18.67 0.35
CA ALA A 379 -3.45 -19.20 1.33
C ALA A 379 -4.39 -18.11 1.84
N LEU A 380 -5.69 -18.40 1.92
CA LEU A 380 -6.70 -17.50 2.47
C LEU A 380 -7.34 -18.17 3.68
N ILE A 381 -7.16 -17.58 4.86
CA ILE A 381 -7.54 -18.19 6.14
C ILE A 381 -8.31 -17.17 6.97
N ASN A 382 -9.48 -17.55 7.50
CA ASN A 382 -10.30 -16.70 8.35
C ASN A 382 -10.59 -15.34 7.70
N SER A 383 -10.76 -15.27 6.39
CA SER A 383 -10.81 -13.99 5.65
C SER A 383 -12.16 -13.76 4.98
N TYR A 384 -12.54 -12.49 4.88
CA TYR A 384 -13.91 -12.09 4.61
C TYR A 384 -13.98 -10.97 3.58
N SER A 385 -15.00 -11.01 2.74
CA SER A 385 -15.28 -9.97 1.75
C SER A 385 -16.74 -9.55 1.79
N LYS A 386 -17.00 -8.24 1.68
CA LYS A 386 -18.33 -7.64 1.60
C LYS A 386 -18.33 -6.50 0.58
N GLY A 387 -19.42 -6.34 -0.16
CA GLY A 387 -19.62 -5.21 -1.08
C GLY A 387 -19.82 -5.63 -2.53
N ILE A 388 -19.38 -4.80 -3.47
CA ILE A 388 -19.63 -5.01 -4.91
C ILE A 388 -18.34 -5.38 -5.62
N VAL A 389 -18.43 -6.43 -6.44
CA VAL A 389 -17.34 -6.96 -7.25
C VAL A 389 -17.85 -7.14 -8.68
N ASP A 390 -17.45 -6.28 -9.60
CA ASP A 390 -17.91 -6.39 -10.98
C ASP A 390 -16.84 -6.16 -12.05
N GLU A 391 -17.07 -6.81 -13.19
CA GLU A 391 -16.39 -6.57 -14.45
C GLU A 391 -17.42 -6.42 -15.56
N ALA A 392 -17.20 -5.44 -16.45
CA ALA A 392 -18.23 -4.96 -17.36
C ALA A 392 -18.38 -5.73 -18.68
N GLN A 393 -17.49 -6.68 -19.03
CA GLN A 393 -17.34 -7.16 -20.41
C GLN A 393 -17.22 -8.69 -20.56
N GLN A 394 -17.22 -9.12 -21.83
CA GLN A 394 -17.64 -10.47 -22.23
C GLN A 394 -16.66 -11.60 -21.96
N ASN A 395 -15.58 -11.43 -21.19
CA ASN A 395 -14.60 -12.50 -20.92
C ASN A 395 -13.95 -12.43 -19.52
N GLY A 396 -14.37 -11.53 -18.63
CA GLY A 396 -13.71 -11.38 -17.34
C GLY A 396 -14.15 -12.40 -16.29
N VAL A 397 -13.31 -12.59 -15.27
CA VAL A 397 -13.59 -13.50 -14.15
C VAL A 397 -13.81 -12.68 -12.89
N ALA A 398 -14.91 -12.97 -12.19
CA ALA A 398 -15.26 -12.28 -10.96
C ALA A 398 -15.50 -13.27 -9.81
N GLY A 399 -15.00 -12.97 -8.61
CA GLY A 399 -15.36 -13.73 -7.42
C GLY A 399 -15.42 -12.90 -6.15
N GLY A 400 -16.39 -13.19 -5.28
CA GLY A 400 -16.66 -12.36 -4.11
C GLY A 400 -15.48 -12.26 -3.14
N LEU A 401 -14.74 -13.35 -2.94
CA LEU A 401 -13.48 -13.37 -2.18
C LEU A 401 -12.26 -13.31 -3.10
N ALA A 402 -12.22 -14.13 -4.16
CA ALA A 402 -11.11 -14.12 -5.10
C ALA A 402 -11.56 -14.30 -6.55
N GLY A 403 -10.93 -13.57 -7.48
CA GLY A 403 -11.22 -13.73 -8.91
C GLY A 403 -10.71 -15.08 -9.42
N VAL A 404 -9.39 -15.28 -9.40
CA VAL A 404 -8.73 -16.52 -9.80
C VAL A 404 -7.78 -17.00 -8.71
N LEU A 405 -7.81 -18.30 -8.43
CA LEU A 405 -6.82 -18.98 -7.58
C LEU A 405 -6.16 -20.13 -8.34
N TYR A 406 -4.82 -20.14 -8.39
CA TYR A 406 -3.98 -21.18 -9.00
C TYR A 406 -2.92 -21.73 -8.04
N SER A 407 -2.80 -23.06 -7.90
CA SER A 407 -1.78 -23.69 -7.06
C SER A 407 -1.12 -24.88 -7.76
N ASP A 408 0.19 -25.07 -7.56
CA ASP A 408 0.88 -26.30 -7.98
C ASP A 408 0.76 -27.42 -6.93
N ASP A 409 0.67 -27.03 -5.66
CA ASP A 409 0.41 -27.88 -4.49
C ASP A 409 -0.84 -27.31 -3.78
N PRO A 410 -1.94 -28.08 -3.59
CA PRO A 410 -3.21 -27.52 -3.15
C PRO A 410 -3.09 -26.70 -1.87
N ALA A 411 -3.13 -25.37 -2.04
CA ALA A 411 -3.32 -24.43 -0.96
C ALA A 411 -4.80 -24.39 -0.54
N GLY A 412 -5.06 -23.89 0.66
CA GLY A 412 -6.40 -23.87 1.25
C GLY A 412 -7.03 -22.48 1.25
N VAL A 413 -8.29 -22.43 0.86
CA VAL A 413 -9.24 -21.39 1.27
C VAL A 413 -10.03 -21.97 2.45
N VAL A 414 -9.74 -21.48 3.66
CA VAL A 414 -10.21 -22.11 4.91
C VAL A 414 -10.91 -21.09 5.78
N ARG A 415 -12.14 -21.40 6.21
CA ARG A 415 -12.93 -20.50 7.08
C ARG A 415 -13.05 -19.10 6.47
N CYS A 416 -13.40 -19.04 5.18
CA CYS A 416 -13.55 -17.77 4.47
C CYS A 416 -14.98 -17.54 4.02
N ALA A 417 -15.36 -16.28 3.86
CA ALA A 417 -16.69 -15.96 3.37
C ALA A 417 -16.76 -14.72 2.49
N ALA A 418 -17.79 -14.70 1.64
CA ALA A 418 -18.13 -13.55 0.82
C ALA A 418 -19.61 -13.21 0.95
N VAL A 419 -19.92 -11.95 1.20
CA VAL A 419 -21.28 -11.39 1.19
C VAL A 419 -21.29 -10.25 0.18
N THR A 420 -21.37 -10.62 -1.09
CA THR A 420 -21.04 -9.71 -2.20
C THR A 420 -22.00 -9.86 -3.35
N ASP A 421 -22.23 -8.75 -4.07
CA ASP A 421 -22.84 -8.78 -5.40
C ASP A 421 -21.71 -8.92 -6.43
N VAL A 422 -21.70 -10.06 -7.14
CA VAL A 422 -20.65 -10.46 -8.08
C VAL A 422 -21.20 -10.45 -9.49
N ARG A 423 -20.51 -9.77 -10.42
CA ARG A 423 -20.82 -9.81 -11.86
C ARG A 423 -19.58 -10.06 -12.71
N GLY A 424 -19.66 -11.01 -13.64
CA GLY A 424 -18.57 -11.29 -14.59
C GLY A 424 -18.99 -12.23 -15.71
N TYR A 425 -18.08 -12.58 -16.61
CA TYR A 425 -18.33 -13.61 -17.61
C TYR A 425 -18.42 -15.00 -16.98
N THR A 426 -17.41 -15.32 -16.16
CA THR A 426 -17.43 -16.41 -15.18
C THR A 426 -17.49 -15.80 -13.79
N ALA A 427 -18.53 -16.12 -13.03
CA ALA A 427 -18.78 -15.55 -11.72
C ALA A 427 -18.90 -16.63 -10.63
N GLY A 428 -18.33 -16.38 -9.46
CA GLY A 428 -18.52 -17.22 -8.29
C GLY A 428 -18.75 -16.40 -7.03
N GLY A 429 -19.69 -16.81 -6.18
CA GLY A 429 -19.99 -16.05 -4.96
C GLY A 429 -18.78 -15.93 -4.02
N LEU A 430 -17.94 -16.96 -3.92
CA LEU A 430 -16.66 -16.94 -3.21
C LEU A 430 -15.49 -16.81 -4.19
N VAL A 431 -15.38 -17.71 -5.17
CA VAL A 431 -14.26 -17.73 -6.12
C VAL A 431 -14.75 -17.87 -7.55
N GLY A 432 -14.30 -17.00 -8.46
CA GLY A 432 -14.66 -17.08 -9.87
C GLY A 432 -14.10 -18.34 -10.52
N LEU A 433 -12.78 -18.49 -10.49
CA LEU A 433 -12.06 -19.62 -11.10
C LEU A 433 -11.08 -20.26 -10.12
N SER A 434 -11.19 -21.57 -9.97
CA SER A 434 -10.37 -22.36 -9.04
C SER A 434 -9.56 -23.42 -9.77
N ILE A 435 -8.23 -23.34 -9.69
CA ILE A 435 -7.30 -24.29 -10.29
C ILE A 435 -6.45 -24.92 -9.18
N GLN A 436 -6.71 -26.20 -8.91
CA GLN A 436 -5.97 -26.99 -7.91
C GLN A 436 -5.98 -26.38 -6.48
N TYR A 437 -7.15 -25.99 -5.97
CA TYR A 437 -7.35 -25.49 -4.60
C TYR A 437 -8.32 -26.35 -3.79
N ASN A 438 -8.16 -26.31 -2.47
CA ASN A 438 -9.11 -26.89 -1.51
C ASN A 438 -9.89 -25.81 -0.77
N TYR A 439 -11.16 -26.09 -0.50
CA TYR A 439 -12.12 -25.21 0.16
C TYR A 439 -12.71 -25.93 1.36
N ILE A 440 -12.51 -25.36 2.55
CA ILE A 440 -12.93 -25.97 3.79
C ILE A 440 -13.62 -24.93 4.67
N ASN A 441 -14.85 -25.21 5.07
CA ASN A 441 -15.62 -24.33 5.95
C ASN A 441 -15.84 -22.93 5.36
N CYS A 442 -16.29 -22.85 4.11
CA CYS A 442 -16.46 -21.57 3.42
C CYS A 442 -17.92 -21.31 3.04
N TYR A 443 -18.31 -20.05 2.93
CA TYR A 443 -19.65 -19.72 2.45
C TYR A 443 -19.75 -18.45 1.60
N ALA A 444 -20.79 -18.41 0.77
CA ALA A 444 -21.11 -17.24 -0.04
C ALA A 444 -22.60 -16.87 0.06
N LEU A 445 -22.84 -15.57 0.17
CA LEU A 445 -24.16 -14.92 0.17
C LEU A 445 -24.16 -13.75 -0.82
N GLY A 446 -25.35 -13.30 -1.21
CA GLY A 446 -25.53 -12.14 -2.11
C GLY A 446 -26.05 -12.54 -3.48
N THR A 447 -25.59 -11.86 -4.52
CA THR A 447 -25.99 -12.13 -5.92
C THR A 447 -24.79 -12.54 -6.75
N VAL A 448 -24.94 -13.52 -7.63
CA VAL A 448 -23.91 -13.97 -8.56
C VAL A 448 -24.50 -13.96 -9.98
N SER A 449 -24.12 -12.97 -10.78
CA SER A 449 -24.53 -12.87 -12.17
C SER A 449 -23.36 -13.22 -13.10
N GLY A 450 -23.42 -14.38 -13.74
CA GLY A 450 -22.47 -14.81 -14.76
C GLY A 450 -23.02 -14.59 -16.16
N LYS A 451 -22.17 -14.24 -17.14
CA LYS A 451 -22.62 -14.25 -18.54
C LYS A 451 -22.73 -15.67 -19.09
N SER A 452 -21.68 -16.47 -18.92
CA SER A 452 -21.59 -17.83 -19.47
C SER A 452 -21.49 -18.91 -18.38
N CYS A 453 -20.94 -18.56 -17.20
CA CYS A 453 -20.86 -19.48 -16.07
C CYS A 453 -21.09 -18.73 -14.76
N ALA A 454 -21.94 -19.28 -13.88
CA ALA A 454 -22.14 -18.79 -12.53
C ALA A 454 -22.28 -19.94 -11.53
N GLY A 455 -21.60 -19.82 -10.39
CA GLY A 455 -21.76 -20.72 -9.26
C GLY A 455 -21.98 -19.96 -7.95
N GLY A 456 -22.95 -20.41 -7.14
CA GLY A 456 -23.27 -19.75 -5.87
C GLY A 456 -22.07 -19.65 -4.91
N LEU A 457 -21.16 -20.64 -4.91
CA LEU A 457 -19.88 -20.59 -4.19
C LEU A 457 -18.70 -20.43 -5.16
N ILE A 458 -18.57 -21.31 -6.15
CA ILE A 458 -17.43 -21.31 -7.07
C ILE A 458 -17.94 -21.33 -8.51
N GLY A 459 -17.44 -20.44 -9.37
CA GLY A 459 -17.79 -20.42 -10.79
C GLY A 459 -17.37 -21.71 -11.48
N SER A 460 -16.06 -21.91 -11.64
CA SER A 460 -15.51 -23.14 -12.26
C SER A 460 -14.35 -23.74 -11.46
N VAL A 461 -14.31 -25.08 -11.41
CA VAL A 461 -13.27 -25.88 -10.73
C VAL A 461 -12.52 -26.75 -11.74
N PHE A 462 -11.21 -26.54 -11.84
CA PHE A 462 -10.29 -27.25 -12.75
C PHE A 462 -9.07 -27.82 -12.01
N PRO A 463 -9.17 -29.01 -11.40
CA PRO A 463 -8.01 -29.68 -10.84
C PRO A 463 -7.06 -30.17 -11.95
N THR A 464 -5.75 -30.06 -11.74
CA THR A 464 -4.74 -30.45 -12.74
C THR A 464 -4.01 -31.74 -12.39
N TYR A 465 -3.79 -32.01 -11.11
CA TYR A 465 -2.98 -33.14 -10.63
C TYR A 465 -3.72 -34.06 -9.66
N GLN A 466 -4.50 -33.49 -8.74
CA GLN A 466 -5.30 -34.20 -7.75
C GLN A 466 -6.68 -33.57 -7.67
N PRO A 467 -7.75 -34.34 -7.37
CA PRO A 467 -9.08 -33.78 -7.19
C PRO A 467 -9.05 -32.62 -6.19
N ALA A 468 -9.61 -31.46 -6.58
CA ALA A 468 -9.84 -30.35 -5.66
C ALA A 468 -10.90 -30.77 -4.63
N GLU A 469 -10.70 -30.45 -3.35
CA GLU A 469 -11.67 -30.76 -2.30
C GLU A 469 -12.53 -29.55 -1.96
N VAL A 470 -13.86 -29.70 -1.98
CA VAL A 470 -14.82 -28.72 -1.47
C VAL A 470 -15.64 -29.38 -0.36
N SER A 471 -15.33 -29.02 0.88
CA SER A 471 -15.85 -29.70 2.06
C SER A 471 -16.43 -28.72 3.08
N TYR A 472 -17.58 -29.06 3.66
CA TYR A 472 -18.23 -28.25 4.69
C TYR A 472 -18.51 -26.81 4.24
N CYS A 473 -18.89 -26.62 2.98
CA CYS A 473 -19.14 -25.31 2.41
C CYS A 473 -20.62 -25.09 2.12
N TYR A 474 -21.07 -23.83 2.04
CA TYR A 474 -22.43 -23.56 1.57
C TYR A 474 -22.59 -22.29 0.73
N ALA A 475 -23.63 -22.25 -0.08
CA ALA A 475 -24.06 -21.04 -0.78
C ALA A 475 -25.54 -20.76 -0.53
N ALA A 476 -25.86 -19.51 -0.22
CA ALA A 476 -27.21 -18.97 -0.23
C ALA A 476 -27.19 -17.62 -0.95
N ALA A 477 -26.89 -17.68 -2.23
CA ALA A 477 -26.76 -16.54 -3.12
C ALA A 477 -27.68 -16.72 -4.33
N LEU A 478 -28.35 -15.65 -4.77
CA LEU A 478 -29.11 -15.64 -6.02
C LEU A 478 -28.14 -15.88 -7.19
N VAL A 479 -28.45 -16.83 -8.08
CA VAL A 479 -27.59 -17.14 -9.23
C VAL A 479 -28.31 -16.83 -10.53
N GLU A 480 -27.70 -15.99 -11.36
CA GLU A 480 -28.22 -15.59 -12.66
C GLU A 480 -27.20 -15.89 -13.75
N VAL A 481 -27.64 -16.50 -14.85
CA VAL A 481 -26.82 -16.70 -16.05
C VAL A 481 -27.51 -16.10 -17.26
N ALA A 482 -26.79 -15.25 -18.00
CA ALA A 482 -27.37 -14.49 -19.11
C ALA A 482 -27.50 -15.30 -20.41
N GLU A 483 -26.55 -16.20 -20.69
CA GLU A 483 -26.55 -17.03 -21.90
C GLU A 483 -27.45 -18.26 -21.71
N GLU A 484 -28.23 -18.60 -22.76
CA GLU A 484 -29.20 -19.71 -22.74
C GLU A 484 -28.53 -21.08 -22.48
N ASP A 485 -27.33 -21.28 -23.04
CA ASP A 485 -26.50 -22.48 -22.85
C ASP A 485 -25.46 -22.32 -21.72
N GLY A 486 -25.59 -21.26 -20.91
CA GLY A 486 -24.65 -20.97 -19.83
C GLY A 486 -24.76 -21.95 -18.66
N LEU A 487 -23.66 -22.14 -17.95
CA LEU A 487 -23.54 -23.08 -16.84
C LEU A 487 -23.95 -22.39 -15.53
N ALA A 488 -25.16 -22.72 -15.04
CA ALA A 488 -25.65 -22.24 -13.74
C ALA A 488 -25.59 -23.37 -12.71
N GLY A 489 -24.95 -23.09 -11.56
CA GLY A 489 -24.87 -24.03 -10.45
C GLY A 489 -25.18 -23.39 -9.12
N GLY A 490 -26.05 -24.04 -8.34
CA GLY A 490 -26.40 -23.54 -7.01
C GLY A 490 -25.20 -23.45 -6.05
N LEU A 491 -24.26 -24.39 -6.14
CA LEU A 491 -22.98 -24.33 -5.42
C LEU A 491 -21.80 -24.10 -6.38
N ILE A 492 -21.68 -24.94 -7.42
CA ILE A 492 -20.59 -24.89 -8.40
C ILE A 492 -21.17 -24.85 -9.80
N GLY A 493 -20.76 -23.88 -10.62
CA GLY A 493 -21.21 -23.75 -12.01
C GLY A 493 -20.65 -24.86 -12.91
N GLU A 494 -19.33 -25.06 -12.87
CA GLU A 494 -18.63 -26.08 -13.66
C GLU A 494 -17.60 -26.84 -12.82
N ASN A 495 -17.50 -28.15 -13.01
CA ASN A 495 -16.63 -29.01 -12.20
C ASN A 495 -15.94 -30.12 -13.03
N GLU A 496 -14.64 -29.97 -13.30
CA GLU A 496 -13.82 -30.96 -14.04
C GLU A 496 -13.09 -31.94 -13.09
N ASN A 497 -13.81 -32.64 -12.22
CA ASN A 497 -13.32 -33.65 -11.24
C ASN A 497 -12.92 -33.13 -9.85
N GLY A 498 -13.43 -31.98 -9.41
CA GLY A 498 -13.44 -31.62 -8.00
C GLY A 498 -14.38 -32.54 -7.19
N GLN A 499 -13.96 -32.93 -6.00
CA GLN A 499 -14.75 -33.70 -5.04
C GLN A 499 -15.48 -32.75 -4.10
N VAL A 500 -16.80 -32.89 -4.04
CA VAL A 500 -17.64 -32.08 -3.16
C VAL A 500 -18.27 -32.96 -2.09
N THR A 501 -18.04 -32.64 -0.82
CA THR A 501 -18.55 -33.41 0.32
C THR A 501 -19.17 -32.49 1.37
N SER A 502 -20.26 -32.94 2.01
CA SER A 502 -20.95 -32.21 3.09
C SER A 502 -21.15 -30.71 2.81
N SER A 503 -21.47 -30.38 1.56
CA SER A 503 -21.56 -29.00 1.07
C SER A 503 -22.87 -28.77 0.34
N TYR A 504 -23.48 -27.61 0.59
CA TYR A 504 -24.91 -27.41 0.32
C TYR A 504 -25.19 -26.09 -0.39
N TRP A 505 -26.25 -26.03 -1.18
CA TRP A 505 -26.80 -24.74 -1.60
C TRP A 505 -28.29 -24.65 -1.33
N ASP A 506 -28.74 -23.43 -1.11
CA ASP A 506 -30.16 -23.13 -0.96
C ASP A 506 -30.83 -23.02 -2.33
N THR A 507 -31.70 -23.97 -2.65
CA THR A 507 -32.42 -24.07 -3.93
C THR A 507 -33.48 -22.98 -4.12
N GLU A 508 -33.99 -22.39 -3.03
CA GLU A 508 -35.03 -21.36 -3.06
C GLU A 508 -34.40 -19.97 -3.20
N VAL A 509 -33.31 -19.70 -2.46
CA VAL A 509 -32.55 -18.44 -2.57
C VAL A 509 -31.79 -18.36 -3.89
N SER A 510 -31.15 -19.45 -4.32
CA SER A 510 -30.40 -19.43 -5.58
C SER A 510 -31.29 -19.34 -6.81
N GLY A 511 -32.52 -19.84 -6.73
CA GLY A 511 -33.39 -20.06 -7.89
C GLY A 511 -32.92 -21.21 -8.79
N ILE A 512 -31.93 -22.00 -8.36
CA ILE A 512 -31.30 -23.07 -9.15
C ILE A 512 -31.55 -24.44 -8.54
N SER A 513 -32.06 -25.37 -9.37
CA SER A 513 -32.36 -26.76 -8.96
C SER A 513 -31.21 -27.75 -9.16
N VAL A 514 -30.11 -27.36 -9.81
CA VAL A 514 -28.97 -28.23 -10.14
C VAL A 514 -27.63 -27.57 -9.84
N SER A 515 -26.58 -28.37 -9.68
CA SER A 515 -25.22 -27.88 -9.45
C SER A 515 -24.22 -28.92 -9.97
N ALA A 516 -23.04 -28.49 -10.40
CA ALA A 516 -21.95 -29.39 -10.80
C ALA A 516 -21.32 -30.17 -9.62
N GLY A 517 -21.75 -29.85 -8.39
CA GLY A 517 -21.45 -30.61 -7.18
C GLY A 517 -22.21 -30.08 -5.96
N GLY A 518 -22.18 -30.86 -4.87
CA GLY A 518 -22.89 -30.56 -3.62
C GLY A 518 -24.32 -31.10 -3.59
N GLU A 519 -25.05 -30.76 -2.53
CA GLU A 519 -26.45 -31.17 -2.34
C GLU A 519 -27.38 -29.94 -2.20
N GLY A 520 -28.44 -29.90 -3.01
CA GLY A 520 -29.46 -28.86 -2.92
C GLY A 520 -30.37 -29.09 -1.72
N ARG A 521 -30.63 -28.02 -0.97
CA ARG A 521 -31.50 -27.99 0.21
C ARG A 521 -32.47 -26.83 0.11
N THR A 522 -33.59 -26.92 0.81
CA THR A 522 -34.54 -25.81 0.94
C THR A 522 -34.04 -24.80 1.97
N THR A 523 -34.57 -23.57 1.95
CA THR A 523 -34.25 -22.57 2.98
C THR A 523 -34.58 -23.09 4.37
N ALA A 524 -35.72 -23.78 4.52
CA ALA A 524 -36.13 -24.36 5.79
C ALA A 524 -35.17 -25.45 6.31
N GLU A 525 -34.46 -26.18 5.45
CA GLU A 525 -33.48 -27.19 5.87
C GLU A 525 -32.15 -26.56 6.30
N MET A 526 -31.75 -25.45 5.66
CA MET A 526 -30.46 -24.78 5.86
C MET A 526 -30.49 -23.66 6.93
N THR A 527 -31.67 -23.20 7.34
CA THR A 527 -31.83 -22.14 8.33
C THR A 527 -32.26 -22.70 9.69
N TRP A 528 -32.03 -21.95 10.76
CA TRP A 528 -32.34 -22.41 12.11
C TRP A 528 -33.86 -22.58 12.35
N PRO A 529 -34.31 -23.68 12.97
CA PRO A 529 -33.54 -24.86 13.38
C PRO A 529 -33.21 -25.76 12.18
N TYR A 530 -31.92 -26.04 11.99
CA TYR A 530 -31.43 -26.82 10.84
C TYR A 530 -32.07 -28.21 10.79
N ALA A 531 -32.33 -28.71 9.59
CA ALA A 531 -32.81 -30.09 9.43
C ALA A 531 -31.75 -31.09 9.94
N GLU A 532 -32.17 -32.18 10.60
CA GLU A 532 -31.26 -33.16 11.23
C GLU A 532 -30.25 -33.81 10.27
N ASN A 533 -30.60 -33.87 8.97
CA ASN A 533 -29.76 -34.42 7.91
C ASN A 533 -28.97 -33.34 7.14
N CYS A 534 -29.10 -32.06 7.52
CA CYS A 534 -28.32 -30.95 7.01
C CYS A 534 -27.16 -30.67 7.98
N TYR A 535 -25.99 -30.28 7.45
CA TYR A 535 -24.78 -29.99 8.23
C TYR A 535 -24.26 -31.16 9.11
N VAL A 536 -24.56 -32.40 8.74
CA VAL A 536 -24.04 -33.59 9.46
C VAL A 536 -22.51 -33.62 9.37
N GLY A 537 -21.86 -33.69 10.54
CA GLY A 537 -20.41 -33.69 10.66
C GLY A 537 -19.76 -32.30 10.64
N TRP A 538 -20.54 -31.23 10.55
CA TRP A 538 -20.04 -29.87 10.72
C TRP A 538 -19.69 -29.63 12.20
N ASP A 539 -18.62 -28.87 12.43
CA ASP A 539 -18.15 -28.51 13.77
C ASP A 539 -18.79 -27.19 14.23
N PHE A 540 -19.80 -27.31 15.09
CA PHE A 540 -20.49 -26.18 15.72
C PHE A 540 -19.88 -25.78 17.09
N GLU A 541 -18.76 -26.37 17.48
CA GLU A 541 -18.04 -26.01 18.71
C GLU A 541 -16.93 -24.99 18.41
N GLU A 542 -16.15 -25.20 17.34
CA GLU A 542 -14.97 -24.38 17.04
C GLU A 542 -15.03 -23.60 15.73
N VAL A 543 -15.87 -24.01 14.77
CA VAL A 543 -15.89 -23.42 13.43
C VAL A 543 -17.15 -22.62 13.17
N TRP A 544 -18.32 -23.24 13.36
CA TRP A 544 -19.61 -22.69 12.99
C TRP A 544 -20.42 -22.28 14.22
N GLY A 545 -21.08 -21.13 14.15
CA GLY A 545 -22.07 -20.65 15.09
C GLY A 545 -23.47 -20.77 14.50
N THR A 546 -24.45 -21.04 15.36
CA THR A 546 -25.87 -21.04 15.00
C THR A 546 -26.43 -19.62 14.98
N ASP A 547 -27.48 -19.37 14.18
CA ASP A 547 -28.18 -18.06 14.11
C ASP A 547 -29.66 -18.19 14.52
N PRO A 548 -29.96 -18.40 15.82
CA PRO A 548 -31.33 -18.64 16.30
C PRO A 548 -32.23 -17.40 16.31
N GLU A 549 -31.63 -16.19 16.28
CA GLU A 549 -32.34 -14.92 16.30
C GLU A 549 -32.53 -14.33 14.89
N THR A 550 -32.07 -15.03 13.85
CA THR A 550 -32.14 -14.65 12.42
C THR A 550 -31.46 -13.33 12.07
N GLU A 551 -30.50 -12.89 12.88
CA GLU A 551 -29.74 -11.65 12.66
C GLU A 551 -28.98 -11.69 11.33
N LYS A 552 -28.67 -12.90 10.83
CA LYS A 552 -27.99 -13.16 9.56
C LYS A 552 -28.75 -14.19 8.72
N GLN A 553 -30.07 -14.02 8.67
CA GLN A 553 -31.00 -14.80 7.84
C GLN A 553 -31.12 -16.29 8.24
N GLY A 554 -30.58 -16.70 9.39
CA GLY A 554 -30.76 -18.03 9.96
C GLY A 554 -29.71 -19.08 9.55
N TYR A 555 -28.76 -18.76 8.68
CA TYR A 555 -27.72 -19.70 8.21
C TYR A 555 -26.53 -19.83 9.19
N PRO A 556 -25.77 -20.95 9.18
CA PRO A 556 -24.54 -21.07 9.97
C PRO A 556 -23.52 -19.98 9.66
N GLN A 557 -22.84 -19.47 10.68
CA GLN A 557 -21.86 -18.39 10.56
C GLN A 557 -20.50 -18.86 11.05
N LEU A 558 -19.42 -18.35 10.47
CA LEU A 558 -18.09 -18.63 11.00
C LEU A 558 -17.88 -17.90 12.32
N LEU A 559 -17.45 -18.61 13.37
CA LEU A 559 -17.14 -18.03 14.68
C LEU A 559 -15.98 -17.02 14.61
N SER A 560 -15.13 -17.15 13.58
CA SER A 560 -14.01 -16.24 13.32
C SER A 560 -14.38 -14.97 12.51
N SER A 561 -15.66 -14.73 12.24
CA SER A 561 -16.12 -13.60 11.43
C SER A 561 -15.99 -12.26 12.17
N PRO A 562 -15.47 -11.19 11.52
CA PRO A 562 -15.32 -9.87 12.15
C PRO A 562 -16.64 -9.23 12.60
N SER A 563 -17.79 -9.70 12.10
CA SER A 563 -19.11 -9.25 12.60
C SER A 563 -19.29 -9.45 14.12
N THR A 564 -18.59 -10.40 14.74
CA THR A 564 -18.60 -10.58 16.21
C THR A 564 -17.55 -9.70 16.94
N LEU A 565 -16.68 -9.01 16.21
CA LEU A 565 -15.54 -8.25 16.75
C LEU A 565 -15.66 -6.72 16.60
N TYR A 566 -16.51 -6.22 15.69
CA TYR A 566 -16.58 -4.79 15.34
C TYR A 566 -17.88 -4.07 15.73
N GLU A 567 -18.88 -4.74 16.31
CA GLU A 567 -20.12 -4.11 16.77
C GLU A 567 -19.95 -3.14 17.95
N THR A 568 -18.75 -3.04 18.55
CA THR A 568 -18.52 -2.14 19.69
C THR A 568 -18.12 -0.70 19.35
N GLU A 569 -17.91 -0.32 18.08
CA GLU A 569 -17.37 1.03 17.77
C GLU A 569 -18.05 1.80 16.60
N GLY A 570 -19.15 1.32 16.04
CA GLY A 570 -19.71 1.84 14.78
C GLY A 570 -20.91 2.81 14.83
N GLU A 571 -21.55 3.03 15.98
CA GLU A 571 -22.71 3.91 16.06
C GLU A 571 -22.33 5.33 16.50
N ASN A 572 -21.86 6.14 15.55
CA ASN A 572 -22.14 7.58 15.46
C ASN A 572 -21.44 8.13 14.21
N GLU A 573 -22.18 8.22 13.09
CA GLU A 573 -22.17 9.40 12.21
C GLU A 573 -23.09 9.19 10.98
N GLY A 574 -24.27 9.83 11.02
CA GLY A 574 -24.79 10.68 9.93
C GLY A 574 -25.38 10.03 8.68
N GLU A 575 -26.70 9.83 8.70
CA GLU A 575 -27.58 9.52 7.57
C GLU A 575 -27.61 10.61 6.47
N GLY A 576 -27.83 10.17 5.23
CA GLY A 576 -28.06 11.02 4.04
C GLY A 576 -28.38 10.20 2.77
N GLU A 577 -29.53 9.55 2.77
CA GLU A 577 -30.24 8.85 1.66
C GLU A 577 -30.60 9.82 0.49
N GLN A 578 -30.73 9.50 -0.83
CA GLN A 578 -31.45 8.45 -1.60
C GLN A 578 -31.17 8.60 -3.16
N PRO A 579 -31.72 7.73 -4.07
CA PRO A 579 -31.02 7.04 -5.18
C PRO A 579 -31.38 7.47 -6.63
N VAL A 580 -30.73 6.86 -7.65
CA VAL A 580 -31.12 6.93 -9.08
C VAL A 580 -31.10 5.53 -9.74
N THR A 581 -32.16 5.23 -10.50
CA THR A 581 -32.50 3.95 -11.17
C THR A 581 -31.74 3.69 -12.48
N PRO A 582 -31.54 2.42 -12.93
CA PRO A 582 -30.89 2.09 -14.20
C PRO A 582 -31.88 1.86 -15.36
N ASP A 583 -31.52 2.35 -16.55
CA ASP A 583 -32.23 2.12 -17.81
C ASP A 583 -31.61 0.97 -18.62
N LYS A 584 -32.48 0.16 -19.24
CA LYS A 584 -32.19 -1.01 -20.08
C LYS A 584 -31.55 -0.63 -21.41
N GLN A 585 -30.59 -1.41 -21.90
CA GLN A 585 -30.36 -1.57 -23.35
C GLN A 585 -30.02 -3.00 -23.78
N GLU A 586 -30.55 -3.32 -24.95
CA GLU A 586 -30.73 -4.63 -25.55
C GLU A 586 -29.53 -5.11 -26.39
N GLY A 587 -29.35 -6.43 -26.36
CA GLY A 587 -28.82 -7.37 -27.36
C GLY A 587 -27.97 -6.93 -28.56
N CYS A 588 -26.88 -7.67 -28.77
CA CYS A 588 -26.48 -8.08 -30.12
C CYS A 588 -25.76 -9.43 -30.08
N GLY A 589 -26.26 -10.40 -30.85
CA GLY A 589 -25.78 -11.78 -30.87
C GLY A 589 -24.58 -12.02 -31.78
N CYS A 590 -23.85 -13.09 -31.50
CA CYS A 590 -22.91 -13.75 -32.40
C CYS A 590 -22.83 -15.26 -32.08
N SER A 591 -22.57 -16.07 -33.12
CA SER A 591 -22.88 -17.50 -33.23
C SER A 591 -21.86 -18.48 -32.60
N PRO A 592 -22.24 -19.75 -32.31
CA PRO A 592 -21.57 -20.63 -31.35
C PRO A 592 -20.56 -21.63 -31.96
N LYS A 593 -19.37 -21.18 -32.36
CA LYS A 593 -18.28 -22.10 -32.80
C LYS A 593 -16.88 -21.89 -32.21
N ASP A 594 -16.70 -20.95 -31.29
CA ASP A 594 -15.38 -20.62 -30.73
C ASP A 594 -15.14 -21.13 -29.29
N LEU A 595 -16.10 -21.86 -28.70
CA LEU A 595 -16.20 -22.15 -27.26
C LEU A 595 -15.11 -23.04 -26.63
N GLN A 596 -14.37 -23.86 -27.41
CA GLN A 596 -13.34 -24.77 -26.85
C GLN A 596 -11.89 -24.35 -27.15
N THR A 597 -11.70 -23.34 -28.00
CA THR A 597 -10.36 -22.85 -28.38
C THR A 597 -9.94 -21.66 -27.50
N VAL A 598 -10.90 -20.89 -26.99
CA VAL A 598 -10.67 -19.67 -26.21
C VAL A 598 -10.20 -19.98 -24.77
N THR A 599 -10.75 -20.98 -24.09
CA THR A 599 -10.35 -21.38 -22.72
C THR A 599 -8.90 -21.89 -22.65
N LYS A 600 -8.42 -22.60 -23.69
CA LYS A 600 -7.03 -23.06 -23.79
C LYS A 600 -6.06 -21.97 -24.25
N ALA A 601 -6.51 -21.03 -25.08
CA ALA A 601 -5.71 -19.88 -25.49
C ALA A 601 -5.51 -18.88 -24.34
N LEU A 602 -6.55 -18.64 -23.53
CA LEU A 602 -6.45 -17.82 -22.32
C LEU A 602 -5.48 -18.44 -21.31
N LEU A 603 -5.60 -19.73 -20.96
CA LEU A 603 -4.65 -20.39 -20.06
C LEU A 603 -3.19 -20.29 -20.55
N ALA A 604 -2.95 -20.34 -21.86
CA ALA A 604 -1.61 -20.23 -22.44
C ALA A 604 -1.06 -18.79 -22.41
N ASP A 605 -1.88 -17.78 -22.72
CA ASP A 605 -1.49 -16.36 -22.65
C ASP A 605 -1.32 -15.89 -21.19
N TRP A 606 -2.13 -16.38 -20.26
CA TRP A 606 -2.01 -16.10 -18.82
C TRP A 606 -0.81 -16.80 -18.17
N LEU A 607 -0.47 -18.04 -18.57
CA LEU A 607 0.80 -18.66 -18.15
C LEU A 607 2.01 -17.89 -18.70
N LEU A 608 1.93 -17.39 -19.94
CA LEU A 608 2.98 -16.57 -20.53
C LEU A 608 3.13 -15.22 -19.80
N ILE A 609 2.01 -14.59 -19.40
CA ILE A 609 2.02 -13.37 -18.58
C ILE A 609 2.57 -13.64 -17.18
N ALA A 610 2.19 -14.75 -16.53
CA ALA A 610 2.73 -15.17 -15.23
C ALA A 610 4.23 -15.50 -15.31
N LEU A 611 4.68 -16.13 -16.40
CA LEU A 611 6.10 -16.41 -16.67
C LEU A 611 6.88 -15.13 -17.04
N CYS A 612 6.27 -14.19 -17.76
CA CYS A 612 6.87 -12.88 -18.06
C CYS A 612 6.98 -12.01 -16.79
N LEU A 613 5.97 -12.03 -15.91
CA LEU A 613 6.02 -11.40 -14.58
C LEU A 613 7.07 -12.10 -13.68
N GLY A 614 7.15 -13.43 -13.71
CA GLY A 614 8.18 -14.21 -13.00
C GLY A 614 9.60 -13.92 -13.51
N ALA A 615 9.78 -13.74 -14.83
CA ALA A 615 11.07 -13.39 -15.42
C ALA A 615 11.48 -11.93 -15.10
N LEU A 616 10.52 -10.98 -15.06
CA LEU A 616 10.75 -9.60 -14.64
C LEU A 616 11.08 -9.49 -13.14
N LEU A 617 10.54 -10.37 -12.29
CA LEU A 617 10.85 -10.45 -10.85
C LEU A 617 12.20 -11.11 -10.54
N SER A 618 12.81 -11.85 -11.47
CA SER A 618 14.17 -12.38 -11.33
C SER A 618 15.27 -11.35 -11.66
N GLY A 619 14.90 -10.23 -12.27
CA GLY A 619 15.83 -9.18 -12.72
C GLY A 619 16.34 -8.23 -11.63
N SER A 620 15.75 -8.23 -10.42
CA SER A 620 16.15 -7.35 -9.32
C SER A 620 17.24 -7.92 -8.39
N ALA A 621 17.71 -9.15 -8.62
CA ALA A 621 18.70 -9.81 -7.77
C ALA A 621 20.16 -9.74 -8.26
N VAL A 622 20.47 -9.02 -9.36
CA VAL A 622 21.87 -8.87 -9.81
C VAL A 622 22.16 -7.44 -10.27
N ARG A 623 22.62 -6.59 -9.33
CA ARG A 623 23.61 -5.52 -9.58
C ARG A 623 24.25 -5.06 -8.27
N GLY A 624 24.97 -5.98 -7.63
CA GLY A 624 26.05 -5.64 -6.71
C GLY A 624 27.38 -5.66 -7.47
N LYS A 625 27.99 -4.48 -7.64
CA LYS A 625 29.33 -4.10 -8.15
C LYS A 625 29.20 -3.00 -9.22
N PHE A 626 29.16 -1.74 -8.81
CA PHE A 626 30.30 -0.88 -8.50
C PHE A 626 29.83 0.29 -7.65
#